data_AF-A0AAE3A4M9-F1
#
_entry.id   AF-A0AAE3A4M9-F1
#
_cell.length_a   1.000
_cell.length_b   1.000
_cell.length_c   1.000
_cell.angle_alpha   90.00
_cell.angle_beta   90.00
_cell.angle_gamma   90.00
#
_symmetry.space_group_name_H-M   'P 1'
#
loop_
_entity.id
_entity.type
_entity.pdbx_description
1 polymer ?
#
loop_
_entity_poly.entity_id
_entity_poly.type
_entity_poly.pdbx_seq_one_letter_code
_entity_poly.pdbx_strand_id
1 'polypeptide(L)'
;MAKTRNKSYILNREKYKAIRKYDHQQLEDFCGSIYESGYKNGYTNGCDTAAASSLSLEEFMQAAAEVKGIGPKKLEEIRSCIETRKQDE
;
A
#
# COMPACT_ATOMS: atom_id res chain seq x y z
N MET A 1 12.96 -10.05 -27.71
CA MET A 1 12.51 -10.54 -26.38
C MET A 1 11.01 -10.33 -26.27
N ALA A 2 10.23 -11.40 -26.13
CA ALA A 2 8.78 -11.26 -25.96
C ALA A 2 8.51 -10.65 -24.56
N LYS A 3 7.82 -9.50 -24.52
CA LYS A 3 7.44 -8.85 -23.26
C LYS A 3 6.47 -9.78 -22.52
N THR A 4 6.95 -10.47 -21.49
CA THR A 4 6.12 -11.31 -20.62
C THR A 4 5.07 -10.40 -19.98
N ARG A 5 3.85 -10.38 -20.55
CA ARG A 5 2.74 -9.66 -19.94
C ARG A 5 2.33 -10.44 -18.71
N ASN A 6 2.19 -9.73 -17.59
CA ASN A 6 1.72 -10.32 -16.35
C ASN A 6 0.37 -11.02 -16.61
N LYS A 7 0.28 -12.32 -16.33
CA LYS A 7 -0.76 -13.21 -16.86
C LYS A 7 -2.17 -12.80 -16.37
N SER A 8 -2.25 -12.07 -15.25
CA SER A 8 -3.50 -11.58 -14.68
C SER A 8 -4.22 -10.54 -15.53
N TYR A 9 -3.49 -9.74 -16.32
CA TYR A 9 -4.06 -8.65 -17.13
C TYR A 9 -4.20 -9.00 -18.62
N ILE A 10 -4.14 -10.30 -18.96
CA ILE A 10 -4.28 -10.73 -20.35
C ILE A 10 -5.75 -10.73 -20.75
N LEU A 11 -6.07 -9.92 -21.75
CA LEU A 11 -7.39 -9.85 -22.35
C LEU A 11 -7.62 -11.11 -23.18
N ASN A 12 -8.47 -12.01 -22.68
CA ASN A 12 -8.81 -13.25 -23.38
C ASN A 12 -9.86 -12.97 -24.47
N ARG A 13 -10.00 -13.92 -25.42
CA ARG A 13 -10.92 -13.75 -26.56
C ARG A 13 -12.38 -13.65 -26.14
N GLU A 14 -12.76 -14.25 -25.03
CA GLU A 14 -14.13 -14.21 -24.50
C GLU A 14 -14.46 -12.83 -23.91
N LYS A 15 -13.59 -12.28 -23.05
CA LYS A 15 -13.71 -10.92 -22.49
C LYS A 15 -13.73 -9.88 -23.60
N TYR A 16 -12.88 -10.02 -24.63
CA TYR A 16 -12.92 -9.15 -25.81
C TYR A 16 -14.30 -9.15 -26.47
N LYS A 17 -14.85 -10.34 -26.73
CA LYS A 17 -16.17 -10.47 -27.37
C LYS A 17 -17.30 -9.95 -26.49
N ALA A 18 -17.19 -10.07 -25.17
CA ALA A 18 -18.16 -9.52 -24.23
C ALA A 18 -18.14 -7.99 -24.26
N ILE A 19 -16.97 -7.37 -24.08
CA ILE A 19 -16.79 -5.91 -24.09
C ILE A 19 -17.25 -5.31 -25.42
N ARG A 20 -16.94 -5.98 -26.55
CA ARG A 20 -17.38 -5.52 -27.88
C ARG A 20 -18.90 -5.48 -28.04
N LYS A 21 -19.65 -6.25 -27.26
CA LYS A 21 -21.12 -6.34 -27.33
C LYS A 21 -21.83 -5.39 -26.36
N TYR A 22 -21.09 -4.64 -25.53
CA TYR A 22 -21.71 -3.72 -24.59
C TYR A 22 -22.47 -2.62 -25.31
N ASP A 23 -23.64 -2.28 -24.75
CA ASP A 23 -24.33 -1.04 -25.08
C ASP A 23 -23.63 0.16 -24.39
N HIS A 24 -24.12 1.37 -24.67
CA HIS A 24 -23.52 2.59 -24.14
C HIS A 24 -23.50 2.62 -22.60
N GLN A 25 -24.58 2.19 -21.95
CA GLN A 25 -24.68 2.19 -20.49
C GLN A 25 -23.70 1.20 -19.87
N GLN A 26 -23.64 -0.02 -20.42
CA GLN A 26 -22.73 -1.07 -19.96
C GLN A 26 -21.26 -0.67 -20.15
N LEU A 27 -20.94 0.07 -21.20
CA LEU A 27 -19.59 0.55 -21.44
C LEU A 27 -19.20 1.69 -20.48
N GLU A 28 -20.13 2.60 -20.17
CA GLU A 28 -19.93 3.65 -19.17
C GLU A 28 -19.70 3.06 -17.78
N ASP A 29 -20.52 2.10 -17.36
CA ASP A 29 -20.37 1.40 -16.08
C ASP A 29 -19.03 0.64 -16.02
N PHE A 30 -18.64 -0.02 -17.12
CA PHE A 30 -17.35 -0.69 -17.22
C PHE A 30 -16.18 0.28 -17.05
N CYS A 31 -16.22 1.44 -17.73
CA CYS A 31 -15.20 2.48 -17.59
C CYS A 31 -15.14 3.01 -16.15
N GLY A 32 -16.29 3.24 -15.51
CA GLY A 32 -16.37 3.66 -14.11
C GLY A 32 -15.71 2.64 -13.18
N SER A 33 -15.99 1.36 -13.36
CA SER A 33 -15.40 0.28 -12.55
C SER A 33 -13.87 0.17 -12.70
N ILE A 34 -13.33 0.44 -13.89
CA ILE A 34 -11.87 0.50 -14.11
C ILE A 34 -11.27 1.64 -13.33
N TYR A 35 -11.88 2.82 -13.36
CA TYR A 35 -11.38 3.98 -12.64
C TYR A 35 -11.40 3.75 -11.13
N GLU A 36 -12.53 3.28 -10.59
CA GLU A 36 -12.67 3.01 -9.15
C GLU A 36 -11.69 1.94 -8.66
N SER A 37 -11.56 0.84 -9.42
CA SER A 37 -10.58 -0.20 -9.09
C SER A 37 -9.14 0.28 -9.19
N GLY A 38 -8.81 1.12 -10.18
CA GLY A 38 -7.51 1.75 -10.32
C GLY A 38 -7.17 2.67 -9.15
N TYR A 39 -8.12 3.52 -8.75
CA TYR A 39 -7.98 4.42 -7.61
C TYR A 39 -7.81 3.64 -6.31
N LYS A 40 -8.67 2.66 -6.04
CA LYS A 40 -8.60 1.84 -4.84
C LYS A 40 -7.29 1.07 -4.76
N ASN A 41 -6.86 0.43 -5.86
CA ASN A 41 -5.57 -0.27 -5.90
C ASN A 41 -4.39 0.70 -5.72
N GLY A 42 -4.45 1.89 -6.32
CA GLY A 42 -3.42 2.92 -6.12
C GLY A 42 -3.34 3.38 -4.67
N TYR A 43 -4.49 3.63 -4.05
CA TYR A 43 -4.60 4.01 -2.65
C TYR A 43 -4.10 2.92 -1.70
N THR A 44 -4.56 1.66 -1.88
CA THR A 44 -4.10 0.54 -1.04
C THR A 44 -2.62 0.31 -1.21
N ASN A 45 -2.08 0.30 -2.44
CA ASN A 45 -0.65 0.14 -2.66
C ASN A 45 0.14 1.32 -2.07
N GLY A 46 -0.38 2.55 -2.15
CA GLY A 46 0.22 3.72 -1.52
C GLY A 46 0.24 3.62 -0.01
N CYS A 47 -0.86 3.19 0.61
CA CYS A 47 -0.93 2.92 2.04
C CYS A 47 -0.03 1.77 2.46
N ASP A 48 -0.01 0.66 1.72
CA ASP A 48 0.82 -0.51 2.02
C ASP A 48 2.32 -0.20 1.89
N THR A 49 2.71 0.63 0.90
CA THR A 49 4.09 1.10 0.75
C THR A 49 4.48 2.13 1.81
N ALA A 50 3.57 3.02 2.18
CA ALA A 50 3.77 3.94 3.31
C ALA A 50 3.88 3.17 4.64
N ALA A 51 3.01 2.18 4.85
CA ALA A 51 2.99 1.32 6.03
C ALA A 51 4.24 0.42 6.11
N ALA A 52 4.71 -0.12 4.98
CA ALA A 52 5.94 -0.90 4.92
C ALA A 52 7.21 -0.04 5.11
N SER A 53 7.13 1.28 4.82
CA SER A 53 8.23 2.22 5.06
C SER A 53 8.21 2.77 6.49
N SER A 54 7.05 2.77 7.15
CA SER A 54 6.93 3.13 8.56
C SER A 54 7.26 1.92 9.43
N LEU A 55 8.45 1.91 10.04
CA LEU A 55 8.74 1.00 11.14
C LEU A 55 7.69 1.20 12.24
N SER A 56 7.15 0.10 12.76
CA SER A 56 6.35 0.15 13.97
C SER A 56 7.19 0.75 15.10
N LEU A 57 6.57 1.50 16.01
CA LEU A 57 7.26 2.06 17.17
C LEU A 57 7.96 0.96 17.97
N GLU A 58 7.36 -0.22 18.06
CA GLU A 58 7.94 -1.38 18.76
C GLU A 58 9.18 -1.93 18.05
N GLU A 59 9.16 -2.04 16.72
CA GLU A 59 10.32 -2.49 15.93
C GLU A 59 11.48 -1.51 16.03
N PHE A 60 11.18 -0.20 16.03
CA PHE A 60 12.17 0.84 16.25
C PHE A 60 12.82 0.75 17.63
N MET A 61 12.00 0.56 18.66
CA MET A 61 12.47 0.43 20.04
C MET A 61 13.31 -0.83 20.26
N GLN A 62 12.96 -1.93 19.58
CA GLN A 62 13.73 -3.16 19.62
C GLN A 62 15.10 -3.01 18.93
N ALA A 63 15.13 -2.37 17.75
CA ALA A 63 16.40 -2.03 17.09
C ALA A 63 17.28 -1.10 17.93
N ALA A 64 16.68 -0.14 18.65
CA ALA A 64 17.42 0.75 19.55
C ALA A 64 18.02 0.00 20.76
N ALA A 65 17.36 -1.05 21.26
CA ALA A 65 17.86 -1.84 22.39
C ALA A 65 19.10 -2.68 22.04
N GLU A 66 19.30 -3.02 20.77
CA GLU A 66 20.48 -3.77 20.30
C GLU A 66 21.76 -2.92 20.27
N VAL A 67 21.63 -1.58 20.30
CA VAL A 67 22.76 -0.66 20.27
C VAL A 67 23.45 -0.62 21.63
N LYS A 68 24.75 -0.95 21.63
CA LYS A 68 25.60 -0.92 22.83
C LYS A 68 25.56 0.47 23.49
N GLY A 69 25.10 0.52 24.74
CA GLY A 69 25.03 1.75 25.55
C GLY A 69 23.63 2.35 25.69
N ILE A 70 22.63 1.80 25.01
CA ILE A 70 21.22 2.07 25.24
C ILE A 70 20.70 1.04 26.25
N GLY A 71 20.54 1.47 27.50
CA GLY A 71 19.95 0.67 28.57
C GLY A 71 18.45 0.95 28.76
N PRO A 72 17.78 0.23 29.67
CA PRO A 72 16.33 0.33 29.87
C PRO A 72 15.85 1.75 30.19
N LYS A 73 16.61 2.50 31.01
CA LYS A 73 16.27 3.89 31.35
C LYS A 73 16.30 4.83 30.14
N LYS A 74 17.28 4.68 29.25
CA LYS A 74 17.39 5.49 28.04
C LYS A 74 16.33 5.11 27.00
N LEU A 75 15.93 3.84 26.94
CA LEU A 75 14.80 3.40 26.11
C LEU A 75 13.50 4.06 26.58
N GLU A 76 13.19 4.05 27.87
CA GLU A 76 11.99 4.71 28.40
C GLU A 76 11.97 6.22 28.11
N GLU A 77 13.12 6.90 28.27
CA GLU A 77 13.26 8.32 27.91
C GLU A 77 12.99 8.56 26.41
N ILE A 78 13.59 7.76 25.53
CA ILE A 78 13.38 7.83 24.07
C ILE A 78 11.90 7.62 23.74
N ARG A 79 11.26 6.62 24.36
CA ARG A 79 9.83 6.35 24.17
C ARG A 79 8.97 7.55 24.54
N SER A 80 9.19 8.14 25.72
CA SER A 80 8.42 9.30 26.17
C SER A 80 8.60 10.51 25.26
N CYS A 81 9.82 10.73 24.75
CA CYS A 81 10.10 11.84 23.83
C CYS A 81 9.38 11.68 22.49
N ILE A 82 9.28 10.44 21.98
CA ILE A 82 8.57 10.14 20.74
C ILE A 82 7.05 10.27 20.96
N GLU A 83 6.52 9.76 22.07
CA GLU A 83 5.10 9.85 22.41
C GLU A 83 4.65 11.31 22.60
N THR A 84 5.47 12.14 23.26
CA THR A 84 5.18 13.57 23.44
C THR A 84 5.15 14.30 22.09
N ARG A 85 6.15 14.07 21.21
CA ARG A 85 6.15 14.69 19.87
C ARG A 85 4.97 14.28 19.01
N LYS A 86 4.44 13.07 19.18
CA LYS A 86 3.29 12.58 18.43
C LYS A 86 1.95 13.20 18.88
N GLN A 87 1.90 13.81 20.06
CA GLN A 87 0.68 14.46 20.58
C GLN A 87 0.56 15.93 20.15
N ASP A 88 1.64 16.53 19.67
CA ASP A 88 1.71 17.92 19.22
C ASP A 88 1.39 18.12 17.71
N GLU A 89 1.22 17.03 16.96
CA GLU A 89 0.73 17.00 15.56
C GLU A 89 -0.78 16.73 15.49
#